data_AF-A0A6P1NQ76-F1
#
_entry.id   AF-A0A6P1NQ76-F1
#
_cell.length_a   1.000
_cell.length_b   1.000
_cell.length_c   1.000
_cell.angle_alpha   90.00
_cell.angle_beta   90.00
_cell.angle_gamma   90.00
#
_symmetry.space_group_name_H-M   'P 1'
#
loop_
_entity.id
_entity.type
_entity.pdbx_description
1 polymer ?
#
loop_
_entity_poly.entity_id
_entity_poly.type
_entity_poly.pdbx_seq_one_letter_code
_entity_poly.pdbx_strand_id
1 'polypeptide(L)'
;MSEQRQTWHAAHKATLSRGERAADVMRNSMGSWRFVAGFIAFMMVWAALNSWILTSQAWDAYPYILLNLFLSMLAGLQGAILLIAAKRQDAIAAAMAQHDYDTNVKAKAEIERLTIINHEQLEILRELRALAAGKPTRA
;
A
#
# COMPACT_ATOMS: atom_id res chain seq x y z
N MET A 1 19.60 -15.54 23.44
CA MET A 1 19.67 -15.44 21.97
C MET A 1 18.28 -15.16 21.44
N SER A 2 17.90 -13.88 21.36
CA SER A 2 16.65 -13.48 20.72
C SER A 2 16.96 -13.23 19.24
N GLU A 3 16.71 -14.22 18.39
CA GLU A 3 16.65 -14.02 16.94
C GLU A 3 15.56 -12.99 16.65
N GLN A 4 15.96 -11.72 16.50
CA GLN A 4 15.12 -10.71 15.89
C GLN A 4 14.79 -11.20 14.48
N ARG A 5 13.55 -11.67 14.28
CA ARG A 5 12.98 -11.88 12.95
C ARG A 5 13.18 -10.58 12.17
N GLN A 6 14.16 -10.56 11.28
CA GLN A 6 14.28 -9.50 10.29
C GLN A 6 13.02 -9.58 9.44
N THR A 7 12.06 -8.71 9.74
CA THR A 7 10.84 -8.60 8.94
C THR A 7 11.25 -8.12 7.54
N TRP A 8 10.68 -8.71 6.49
CA TRP A 8 10.94 -8.33 5.10
C TRP A 8 10.83 -6.81 4.84
N HIS A 9 10.03 -6.11 5.66
CA HIS A 9 9.89 -4.66 5.68
C HIS A 9 11.20 -3.89 5.95
N ALA A 10 12.12 -4.44 6.74
CA ALA A 10 13.39 -3.79 7.08
C ALA A 10 14.42 -3.90 5.94
N ALA A 11 14.48 -5.07 5.28
CA ALA A 11 15.38 -5.30 4.14
C ALA A 11 14.97 -4.45 2.92
N HIS A 12 13.68 -4.28 2.66
CA HIS A 12 13.17 -3.43 1.57
C HIS A 12 13.42 -1.92 1.79
N LYS A 13 13.64 -1.48 3.03
CA LYS A 13 13.96 -0.09 3.34
C LYS A 13 15.43 0.25 3.07
N ALA A 14 16.32 -0.74 3.05
CA ALA A 14 17.76 -0.55 2.88
C ALA A 14 18.18 -0.40 1.40
N THR A 15 17.35 -0.84 0.46
CA THR A 15 17.59 -0.71 -0.98
C THR A 15 17.05 0.58 -1.59
N LEU A 16 16.46 1.47 -0.78
CA LEU A 16 15.87 2.71 -1.27
C LEU A 16 16.96 3.70 -1.71
N SER A 17 16.93 4.04 -3.00
CA SER A 17 17.66 5.19 -3.53
C SER A 17 17.28 6.47 -2.76
N ARG A 18 18.22 7.42 -2.63
CA ARG A 18 17.96 8.73 -1.99
C ARG A 18 16.75 9.43 -2.62
N GLY A 19 16.50 9.22 -3.92
CA GLY A 19 15.35 9.76 -4.63
C GLY A 19 14.02 9.14 -4.21
N GLU A 20 13.99 7.83 -3.94
CA GLU A 20 12.77 7.11 -3.53
C GLU A 20 12.37 7.47 -2.09
N ARG A 21 13.35 7.70 -1.20
CA ARG A 21 13.09 8.23 0.16
C ARG A 21 12.54 9.64 0.11
N ALA A 22 13.07 10.50 -0.76
CA ALA A 22 12.57 11.86 -0.94
C ALA A 22 11.13 11.86 -1.49
N ALA A 23 10.83 11.01 -2.48
CA ALA A 23 9.49 10.86 -3.04
C ALA A 23 8.46 10.38 -2.01
N ASP A 24 8.80 9.40 -1.16
CA ASP A 24 7.89 8.91 -0.12
C ASP A 24 7.62 9.98 0.96
N VAL A 25 8.64 10.73 1.38
CA VAL A 25 8.46 11.86 2.32
C VAL A 25 7.62 12.96 1.69
N MET A 26 7.91 13.33 0.44
CA MET A 26 7.18 14.39 -0.27
C MET A 26 5.71 14.01 -0.49
N ARG A 27 5.41 12.75 -0.83
CA ARG A 27 4.04 12.22 -0.94
C ARG A 27 3.28 12.33 0.38
N ASN A 28 3.92 11.96 1.49
CA ASN A 28 3.28 11.99 2.80
C ASN A 28 3.05 13.43 3.31
N SER A 29 3.91 14.38 2.93
CA SER A 29 3.78 15.79 3.27
C SER A 29 2.80 16.57 2.38
N MET A 30 2.75 16.28 1.07
CA MET A 30 1.80 16.92 0.13
C MET A 30 0.34 16.46 0.30
N GLY A 31 0.11 15.29 0.89
CA GLY A 31 -1.25 14.77 1.15
C GLY A 31 -1.98 15.41 2.34
N SER A 32 -1.34 16.30 3.10
CA SER A 32 -1.96 16.93 4.27
C SER A 32 -2.88 18.09 3.88
N TRP A 33 -4.08 18.12 4.44
CA TRP A 33 -5.04 19.23 4.28
C TRP A 33 -4.45 20.59 4.72
N ARG A 34 -3.49 20.58 5.65
CA ARG A 34 -2.77 21.80 6.11
C ARG A 34 -1.84 22.37 5.03
N PHE A 35 -1.26 21.52 4.18
CA PHE A 35 -0.40 21.95 3.08
C PHE A 35 -1.21 22.64 1.99
N VAL A 36 -2.37 22.07 1.63
CA VAL A 36 -3.31 22.65 0.66
C VAL A 36 -3.76 24.05 1.11
N ALA A 37 -4.14 24.20 2.38
CA ALA A 37 -4.56 25.50 2.93
C ALA A 37 -3.42 26.53 2.91
N GLY A 38 -2.18 26.14 3.27
CA GLY A 38 -1.02 27.02 3.19
C GLY A 38 -0.67 27.43 1.77
N PHE A 39 -0.81 26.53 0.80
CA PHE A 39 -0.56 26.81 -0.61
C PHE A 39 -1.56 27.82 -1.18
N ILE A 40 -2.85 27.67 -0.87
CA ILE A 40 -3.89 28.64 -1.24
C ILE A 40 -3.62 30.01 -0.60
N ALA A 41 -3.25 30.04 0.68
CA ALA A 41 -2.90 31.29 1.36
C ALA A 41 -1.69 31.97 0.71
N PHE A 42 -0.64 31.21 0.38
CA PHE A 42 0.54 31.73 -0.33
C PHE A 42 0.17 32.31 -1.69
N MET A 43 -0.69 31.63 -2.47
CA MET A 43 -1.18 32.14 -3.75
C MET A 43 -1.94 33.46 -3.59
N MET A 44 -2.82 33.57 -2.59
CA MET A 44 -3.54 34.81 -2.32
C MET A 44 -2.60 35.95 -1.89
N VAL A 45 -1.61 35.66 -1.05
CA VAL A 45 -0.59 36.65 -0.63
C VAL A 45 0.26 37.09 -1.81
N TRP A 46 0.68 36.17 -2.68
CA TRP A 46 1.46 36.49 -3.87
C TRP A 46 0.67 37.36 -4.85
N ALA A 47 -0.57 36.99 -5.15
CA ALA A 47 -1.46 37.78 -6.00
C ALA A 47 -1.74 39.17 -5.40
N ALA A 48 -1.98 39.25 -4.10
CA ALA A 48 -2.19 40.52 -3.40
C ALA A 48 -0.93 41.39 -3.45
N LEU A 49 0.25 40.84 -3.12
CA LEU A 49 1.52 41.57 -3.12
C LEU A 49 1.85 42.10 -4.51
N ASN A 50 1.68 41.29 -5.56
CA ASN A 50 1.97 41.68 -6.94
C ASN A 50 0.98 42.75 -7.45
N SER A 51 -0.30 42.65 -7.06
CA SER A 51 -1.33 43.64 -7.38
C SER A 51 -1.13 44.97 -6.63
N TRP A 52 -0.68 44.93 -5.36
CA TRP A 52 -0.56 46.13 -4.51
C TRP A 52 0.75 46.90 -4.70
N ILE A 53 1.87 46.22 -4.95
CA ILE A 53 3.20 46.85 -5.03
C ILE A 53 3.51 47.40 -6.42
N LEU A 54 2.81 46.93 -7.46
CA LEU A 54 3.33 47.01 -8.83
C LEU A 54 2.29 47.52 -9.85
N THR A 55 1.35 48.36 -9.43
CA THR A 55 0.33 48.98 -10.30
C THR A 55 0.92 49.76 -11.49
N SER A 56 2.18 50.21 -11.44
CA SER A 56 2.84 50.96 -12.54
C SER A 56 3.92 50.19 -13.31
N GLN A 57 4.37 49.02 -12.84
CA GLN A 57 5.47 48.27 -13.47
C GLN A 57 5.36 46.76 -13.20
N ALA A 58 4.16 46.20 -13.37
CA ALA A 58 3.84 44.83 -12.99
C ALA A 58 4.76 43.80 -13.68
N TRP A 59 5.62 43.16 -12.89
CA TRP A 59 6.52 42.07 -13.30
C TRP A 59 5.72 40.81 -13.73
N ASP A 60 4.52 40.61 -13.17
CA ASP A 60 3.56 39.57 -13.60
C ASP A 60 2.14 40.15 -13.64
N ALA A 61 1.87 40.98 -14.65
CA ALA A 61 0.55 41.56 -14.89
C ALA A 61 -0.50 40.45 -15.16
N TYR A 62 -1.76 40.74 -14.84
CA TYR A 62 -2.88 39.85 -15.18
C TYR A 62 -2.83 39.52 -16.70
N PRO A 63 -2.72 38.25 -17.13
CA PRO A 63 -3.10 37.00 -16.44
C PRO A 63 -1.91 36.15 -15.94
N TYR A 64 -1.14 36.63 -14.96
CA TYR A 64 -0.14 35.88 -14.15
C TYR A 64 0.55 34.69 -14.86
N ILE A 65 1.27 34.97 -15.95
CA ILE A 65 1.86 33.93 -16.83
C ILE A 65 2.94 33.14 -16.10
N LEU A 66 3.75 33.80 -15.27
CA LEU A 66 4.84 33.14 -14.54
C LEU A 66 4.30 32.21 -13.46
N LEU A 67 3.27 32.65 -12.74
CA LEU A 67 2.61 31.82 -11.73
C LEU A 67 1.96 30.58 -12.36
N ASN A 68 1.23 30.75 -13.47
CA ASN A 68 0.63 29.62 -14.18
C ASN A 68 1.66 28.63 -14.72
N LEU A 69 2.78 29.11 -15.25
CA LEU A 69 3.88 28.28 -15.71
C LEU A 69 4.48 27.47 -14.55
N PHE A 70 4.76 28.12 -13.42
CA PHE A 70 5.32 27.46 -12.24
C PHE A 70 4.37 26.39 -11.69
N LEU A 71 3.08 26.69 -11.58
CA LEU A 71 2.06 25.73 -11.15
C LEU A 71 1.97 24.53 -12.09
N SER A 72 2.04 24.75 -13.41
CA SER A 72 1.97 23.67 -14.39
C SER A 72 3.19 22.75 -14.31
N MET A 73 4.40 23.31 -14.15
CA MET A 73 5.61 22.52 -13.92
C MET A 73 5.54 21.74 -12.61
N LEU A 74 5.04 22.36 -11.54
CA LEU A 74 4.88 21.71 -10.25
C LEU A 74 3.89 20.54 -10.33
N ALA A 75 2.76 20.72 -11.01
CA ALA A 75 1.77 19.67 -11.25
C ALA A 75 2.33 18.51 -12.10
N GLY A 76 3.11 18.82 -13.14
CA GLY A 76 3.79 17.80 -13.95
C GLY A 76 4.79 16.98 -13.14
N LEU A 77 5.60 17.64 -12.32
CA LEU A 77 6.54 16.97 -11.41
C LEU A 77 5.80 16.12 -10.37
N GLN A 78 4.71 16.63 -9.80
CA GLN A 78 3.85 15.88 -8.87
C GLN A 78 3.30 14.60 -9.52
N GLY A 79 2.78 14.69 -10.75
CA GLY A 79 2.28 13.54 -11.51
C GLY A 79 3.36 12.49 -11.78
N ALA A 80 4.58 12.92 -12.14
CA ALA A 80 5.70 12.01 -12.36
C ALA A 80 6.13 11.28 -11.07
N ILE A 81 6.23 12.02 -9.94
CA ILE A 81 6.55 11.43 -8.64
C ILE A 81 5.47 10.42 -8.23
N LEU A 82 4.18 10.76 -8.44
CA LEU A 82 3.07 9.86 -8.17
C LEU A 82 3.18 8.56 -8.99
N LEU A 83 3.51 8.67 -10.28
CA LEU A 83 3.66 7.51 -11.16
C LEU A 83 4.85 6.61 -10.77
N ILE A 84 5.97 7.21 -10.36
CA ILE A 84 7.13 6.47 -9.85
C ILE A 84 6.76 5.73 -8.56
N ALA A 85 6.07 6.41 -7.64
CA ALA A 85 5.60 5.81 -6.40
C ALA A 85 4.60 4.68 -6.63
N ALA A 86 3.67 4.85 -7.58
CA ALA A 86 2.69 3.85 -7.97
C ALA A 86 3.36 2.59 -8.54
N LYS A 87 4.26 2.74 -9.53
CA LYS A 87 5.01 1.62 -10.12
C LYS A 87 5.70 0.76 -9.07
N ARG A 88 6.27 1.38 -8.04
CA ARG A 88 6.90 0.68 -6.92
C ARG A 88 5.90 -0.06 -6.04
N GLN A 89 4.77 0.56 -5.71
CA GLN A 89 3.71 -0.10 -4.92
C GLN A 89 3.11 -1.30 -5.67
N ASP A 90 2.92 -1.18 -6.99
CA ASP A 90 2.39 -2.27 -7.82
C ASP A 90 3.33 -3.47 -7.86
N ALA A 91 4.65 -3.24 -7.94
CA ALA A 91 5.64 -4.31 -7.89
C ALA A 91 5.63 -5.06 -6.54
N ILE A 92 5.48 -4.32 -5.43
CA ILE A 92 5.36 -4.92 -4.09
C ILE A 92 4.06 -5.71 -3.97
N ALA A 93 2.95 -5.14 -4.42
CA ALA A 93 1.64 -5.79 -4.41
C ALA A 93 1.62 -7.07 -5.24
N ALA A 94 2.27 -7.08 -6.40
CA ALA A 94 2.40 -8.28 -7.24
C ALA A 94 3.20 -9.38 -6.54
N ALA A 95 4.32 -9.04 -5.89
CA ALA A 95 5.12 -10.01 -5.14
C ALA A 95 4.34 -10.59 -3.93
N MET A 96 3.61 -9.74 -3.21
CA MET A 96 2.73 -10.19 -2.12
C MET A 96 1.62 -11.12 -2.62
N ALA A 97 0.96 -10.77 -3.73
CA ALA A 97 -0.09 -11.58 -4.33
C ALA A 97 0.42 -12.97 -4.74
N GLN A 98 1.65 -13.07 -5.26
CA GLN A 98 2.25 -14.37 -5.58
C GLN A 98 2.50 -15.21 -4.33
N HIS A 99 3.03 -14.60 -3.26
CA HIS A 99 3.27 -15.31 -2.00
C HIS A 99 1.96 -15.79 -1.35
N ASP A 100 0.92 -14.95 -1.38
CA ASP A 100 -0.41 -15.30 -0.89
C ASP A 100 -1.03 -16.43 -1.72
N TYR A 101 -0.85 -16.41 -3.05
CA TYR A 101 -1.26 -17.49 -3.93
C TYR A 101 -0.59 -18.81 -3.56
N ASP A 102 0.74 -18.83 -3.43
CA ASP A 102 1.50 -20.04 -3.10
C ASP A 102 1.08 -20.60 -1.72
N THR A 103 0.84 -19.71 -0.75
CA THR A 103 0.35 -20.09 0.59
C THR A 103 -1.05 -20.67 0.52
N ASN A 104 -1.96 -20.06 -0.24
CA ASN A 104 -3.32 -20.55 -0.42
C ASN A 104 -3.37 -21.92 -1.11
N VAL A 105 -2.51 -22.16 -2.11
CA VAL A 105 -2.41 -23.47 -2.77
C VAL A 105 -1.94 -24.54 -1.79
N LYS A 106 -0.94 -24.24 -0.96
CA LYS A 106 -0.47 -25.16 0.10
C LYS A 106 -1.55 -25.44 1.14
N ALA A 107 -2.22 -24.39 1.62
CA ALA A 107 -3.32 -24.51 2.58
C ALA A 107 -4.48 -25.36 2.00
N LYS A 108 -4.82 -25.17 0.71
CA LYS A 108 -5.82 -26.00 0.04
C LYS A 108 -5.43 -27.48 0.04
N ALA A 109 -4.18 -27.79 -0.30
CA ALA A 109 -3.70 -29.17 -0.30
C ALA A 109 -3.72 -29.80 1.11
N GLU A 110 -3.40 -29.01 2.15
CA GLU A 110 -3.48 -29.45 3.54
C GLU A 110 -4.93 -29.70 3.99
N ILE A 111 -5.87 -28.82 3.62
CA ILE A 111 -7.31 -29.00 3.88
C ILE A 111 -7.85 -30.26 3.18
N GLU A 112 -7.45 -30.51 1.93
CA GLU A 112 -7.83 -31.73 1.21
C GLU A 112 -7.33 -32.98 1.94
N ARG A 113 -6.08 -32.99 2.40
CA ARG A 113 -5.54 -34.10 3.23
C ARG A 113 -6.31 -34.29 4.53
N LEU A 114 -6.60 -33.20 5.25
CA LEU A 114 -7.38 -33.25 6.48
C LEU A 114 -8.80 -33.80 6.24
N THR A 115 -9.41 -33.45 5.12
CA THR A 115 -10.74 -33.95 4.74
C THR A 115 -10.71 -35.47 4.48
N ILE A 116 -9.69 -35.97 3.81
CA ILE A 116 -9.49 -37.41 3.58
C ILE A 116 -9.34 -38.15 4.90
N ILE A 117 -8.45 -37.68 5.78
CA ILE A 117 -8.23 -38.29 7.10
C ILE A 117 -9.52 -38.28 7.93
N ASN A 118 -10.29 -37.18 7.89
CA ASN A 118 -11.56 -37.10 8.59
C ASN A 118 -12.57 -38.14 8.07
N HIS A 119 -12.62 -38.35 6.75
CA HIS A 119 -13.49 -39.36 6.14
C HIS A 119 -13.08 -40.77 6.58
N GLU A 120 -11.80 -41.09 6.57
CA GLU A 120 -11.28 -42.38 7.07
C GLU A 120 -11.64 -42.61 8.55
N GLN A 121 -11.46 -41.58 9.39
CA GLN A 121 -11.84 -41.65 10.81
C GLN A 121 -13.35 -41.90 10.99
N LEU A 122 -14.19 -41.27 10.16
CA LEU A 122 -15.64 -41.49 10.19
C LEU A 122 -16.01 -42.93 9.83
N GLU A 123 -15.36 -43.54 8.84
CA GLU A 123 -15.60 -44.93 8.48
C GLU A 123 -15.19 -45.88 9.61
N ILE A 124 -14.01 -45.70 10.20
CA ILE A 124 -13.55 -46.49 11.36
C ILE A 124 -14.56 -46.38 12.52
N LEU A 125 -15.04 -45.16 12.82
CA LEU A 125 -16.04 -44.93 13.87
C LEU A 125 -17.37 -45.64 13.57
N ARG A 126 -17.80 -45.68 12.30
CA ARG A 126 -19.01 -46.42 11.87
C ARG A 126 -18.83 -47.92 12.06
N GLU A 127 -17.69 -48.47 11.68
CA GLU A 127 -17.37 -49.89 11.86
C GLU A 127 -17.36 -50.28 13.34
N LEU A 128 -16.67 -49.51 14.18
CA LEU A 128 -16.64 -49.73 15.63
C LEU A 128 -18.04 -49.69 16.25
N ARG A 129 -18.88 -48.73 15.83
CA ARG A 129 -20.26 -48.63 16.27
C ARG A 129 -21.09 -49.85 15.83
N ALA A 130 -20.90 -50.33 14.61
CA ALA A 130 -21.58 -51.52 14.11
C ALA A 130 -21.17 -52.78 14.90
N LEU A 131 -19.87 -52.95 15.20
CA LEU A 131 -19.37 -54.03 16.05
C LEU A 131 -19.91 -53.97 17.48
N ALA A 132 -20.02 -52.77 18.05
CA ALA A 132 -20.61 -52.56 19.37
C ALA A 132 -22.12 -52.88 19.37
N ALA A 133 -22.86 -52.49 18.33
CA ALA A 133 -24.28 -52.77 18.19
C ALA A 133 -24.60 -54.26 17.95
N GLY A 134 -23.66 -55.00 17.34
CA GLY A 134 -23.80 -56.44 17.09
C GLY A 134 -23.45 -57.36 18.27
N LYS A 135 -22.84 -56.83 19.35
CA LYS A 135 -22.61 -57.62 20.57
C LYS A 135 -23.83 -57.54 21.47
N PRO A 136 -24.59 -58.63 21.70
CA PRO A 136 -25.59 -58.63 22.75
C PRO A 136 -24.89 -58.37 24.08
N THR A 137 -25.33 -57.35 24.80
CA THR A 137 -24.90 -57.04 26.16
C THR A 137 -25.21 -58.25 27.04
N ARG A 138 -24.25 -59.17 27.16
CA ARG A 138 -24.27 -60.26 28.14
C ARG A 138 -23.64 -59.75 29.42
N ALA A 139 -24.49 -59.28 30.32
CA ALA A 139 -24.46 -59.59 31.76
C ALA A 139 -25.76 -59.06 32.37
#